data_AF-A0A368GP86-F1
#
_entry.id   AF-A0A368GP86-F1
#
_cell.length_a   1.000
_cell.length_b   1.000
_cell.length_c   1.000
_cell.angle_alpha   90.00
_cell.angle_beta   90.00
_cell.angle_gamma   90.00
#
_symmetry.space_group_name_H-M   'P 1'
#
loop_
_entity.id
_entity.type
_entity.pdbx_description
1 polymer ?
#
loop_
_entity_poly.entity_id
_entity_poly.type
_entity_poly.pdbx_seq_one_letter_code
_entity_poly.pdbx_strand_id
1 'polypeptide(L)'
;MRRQREYASDERQLRRLGNFNSYLALLSALVSSPLARLDWSKAVTDALREHAEVMDTAHSYKNYRVLLQQATPPTVPYIGVVLQDLTFVHAGNADKLPADRCGGRRGLVNFLKRWHQYAILDSIRKMKRWVSNLVQG
;
A
#
# COMPACT_ATOMS: atom_id res chain seq x y z
N MET A 1 22.11 -21.06 -1.74
CA MET A 1 21.37 -21.88 -2.71
C MET A 1 19.95 -22.28 -2.27
N ARG A 2 19.73 -23.25 -1.36
CA ARG A 2 18.36 -23.74 -1.02
C ARG A 2 17.43 -22.65 -0.46
N ARG A 3 17.87 -21.94 0.59
CA ARG A 3 17.12 -20.84 1.23
C ARG A 3 16.81 -19.66 0.29
N GLN A 4 17.66 -19.40 -0.71
CA GLN A 4 17.49 -18.28 -1.65
C GLN A 4 16.33 -18.51 -2.62
N ARG A 5 16.15 -19.76 -3.08
CA ARG A 5 15.03 -20.15 -3.93
C ARG A 5 13.70 -20.17 -3.15
N GLU A 6 13.79 -20.49 -1.87
CA GLU A 6 12.65 -20.48 -0.93
C GLU A 6 12.07 -19.07 -0.79
N TYR A 7 12.90 -18.05 -0.53
CA TYR A 7 12.43 -16.66 -0.44
C TYR A 7 11.78 -16.13 -1.73
N ALA A 8 12.34 -16.44 -2.89
CA ALA A 8 11.76 -16.06 -4.18
C ALA A 8 10.42 -16.77 -4.47
N SER A 9 10.23 -17.98 -3.93
CA SER A 9 8.95 -18.71 -3.97
C SER A 9 7.92 -18.04 -3.05
N ASP A 10 8.34 -17.67 -1.84
CA ASP A 10 7.48 -17.03 -0.85
C ASP A 10 6.97 -15.65 -1.32
N GLU A 11 7.80 -14.83 -1.98
CA GLU A 11 7.38 -13.54 -2.57
C GLU A 11 6.27 -13.70 -3.62
N ARG A 12 6.40 -14.71 -4.50
CA ARG A 12 5.37 -15.03 -5.51
C ARG A 12 4.08 -15.50 -4.84
N GLN A 13 4.19 -16.23 -3.74
CA GLN A 13 3.05 -16.70 -2.97
C GLN A 13 2.35 -15.55 -2.23
N LEU A 14 3.10 -14.65 -1.59
CA LEU A 14 2.56 -13.47 -0.90
C LEU A 14 1.87 -12.48 -1.87
N ARG A 15 2.42 -12.29 -3.06
CA ARG A 15 1.78 -11.51 -4.13
C ARG A 15 0.47 -12.15 -4.60
N ARG A 16 0.41 -13.48 -4.71
CA ARG A 16 -0.82 -14.22 -5.03
C ARG A 16 -1.86 -14.19 -3.90
N LEU A 17 -1.42 -14.09 -2.65
CA LEU A 17 -2.28 -14.02 -1.47
C LEU A 17 -2.80 -12.61 -1.14
N GLY A 18 -2.44 -11.60 -1.93
CA GLY A 18 -2.87 -10.22 -1.70
C GLY A 18 -2.31 -9.60 -0.42
N ASN A 19 -1.19 -10.12 0.12
CA ASN A 19 -0.56 -9.59 1.34
C ASN A 19 0.59 -8.64 1.01
N PHE A 20 0.25 -7.43 0.55
CA PHE A 20 1.22 -6.44 0.10
C PHE A 20 2.11 -5.90 1.21
N ASN A 21 1.60 -5.85 2.44
CA ASN A 21 2.40 -5.41 3.58
C ASN A 21 3.59 -6.35 3.84
N SER A 22 3.34 -7.66 3.86
CA SER A 22 4.39 -8.66 4.10
C SER A 22 5.30 -8.83 2.89
N TYR A 23 4.74 -8.75 1.68
CA TYR A 23 5.50 -8.74 0.43
C TYR A 23 6.55 -7.61 0.43
N LEU A 24 6.17 -6.37 0.78
CA LEU A 24 7.13 -5.27 0.88
C LEU A 24 8.16 -5.48 1.98
N ALA A 25 7.75 -6.00 3.15
CA ALA A 25 8.68 -6.25 4.25
C ALA A 25 9.77 -7.24 3.85
N LEU A 26 9.40 -8.33 3.17
CA LEU A 26 10.35 -9.33 2.69
C LEU A 26 11.27 -8.76 1.61
N LEU A 27 10.70 -8.08 0.61
CA LEU A 27 11.46 -7.44 -0.46
C LEU A 27 12.45 -6.42 0.10
N SER A 28 12.00 -5.58 1.03
CA SER A 28 12.82 -4.55 1.70
C SER A 28 13.98 -5.18 2.49
N ALA A 29 13.74 -6.34 3.14
CA ALA A 29 14.79 -7.09 3.80
C ALA A 29 15.81 -7.62 2.77
N LEU A 30 15.34 -8.24 1.67
CA LEU A 30 16.21 -8.86 0.66
C LEU A 30 17.06 -7.84 -0.11
N VAL A 31 16.55 -6.65 -0.38
CA VAL A 31 17.30 -5.55 -1.03
C VAL A 31 18.10 -4.70 -0.04
N SER A 32 18.00 -4.96 1.27
CA SER A 32 18.75 -4.23 2.28
C SER A 32 20.27 -4.44 2.12
N SER A 33 21.05 -3.44 2.53
CA SER A 33 22.51 -3.42 2.37
C SER A 33 23.23 -4.70 2.84
N PRO A 34 22.88 -5.32 3.99
CA PRO A 34 23.51 -6.58 4.42
C PRO A 34 23.23 -7.77 3.50
N LEU A 35 22.00 -7.92 3.00
CA LEU A 35 21.63 -9.05 2.14
C LEU A 35 22.00 -8.81 0.68
N ALA A 36 21.88 -7.58 0.18
CA ALA A 36 22.22 -7.22 -1.20
C ALA A 36 23.69 -7.45 -1.57
N ARG A 37 24.60 -7.50 -0.57
CA ARG A 37 26.04 -7.76 -0.77
C ARG A 37 26.41 -9.24 -0.85
N LEU A 38 25.48 -10.16 -0.55
CA LEU A 38 25.73 -11.58 -0.70
C LEU A 38 25.85 -11.95 -2.19
N ASP A 39 26.60 -13.00 -2.48
CA ASP A 39 26.75 -13.50 -3.85
C ASP A 39 25.49 -14.25 -4.30
N TRP A 40 24.52 -13.50 -4.83
CA TRP A 40 23.28 -14.03 -5.38
C TRP A 40 23.47 -14.41 -6.85
N SER A 41 22.93 -15.56 -7.24
CA SER A 41 22.88 -15.91 -8.66
C SER A 41 22.10 -14.85 -9.46
N LYS A 42 22.54 -14.56 -10.69
CA LYS A 42 21.90 -13.60 -11.60
C LYS A 42 20.37 -13.72 -11.67
N ALA A 43 19.85 -14.96 -11.72
CA ALA A 43 18.41 -15.23 -11.75
C ALA A 43 17.66 -14.67 -10.53
N VAL A 44 18.25 -14.70 -9.33
CA VAL A 44 17.63 -14.14 -8.11
C VAL A 44 17.72 -12.62 -8.14
N THR A 45 18.86 -12.06 -8.54
CA THR A 45 19.04 -10.61 -8.65
C THR A 45 18.06 -9.98 -9.65
N ASP A 46 17.83 -10.65 -10.79
CA ASP A 46 16.88 -10.18 -11.80
C ASP A 46 15.42 -10.28 -11.30
N ALA A 47 15.05 -11.34 -10.59
CA ALA A 47 13.73 -11.46 -9.96
C ALA A 47 13.50 -10.39 -8.88
N LEU A 48 14.49 -10.12 -8.02
CA LEU A 48 14.40 -9.07 -7.01
C LEU A 48 14.23 -7.68 -7.65
N ARG A 49 14.87 -7.43 -8.79
CA ARG A 49 14.72 -6.17 -9.53
C ARG A 49 13.28 -6.00 -10.04
N GLU A 50 12.69 -7.03 -10.63
CA GLU A 50 11.28 -7.01 -11.06
C GLU A 50 10.34 -6.73 -9.88
N HIS A 51 10.58 -7.39 -8.74
CA HIS A 51 9.79 -7.17 -7.52
C HIS A 51 9.96 -5.76 -6.95
N ALA A 52 11.17 -5.18 -7.03
CA ALA A 52 11.47 -3.80 -6.63
C ALA A 52 10.72 -2.77 -7.49
N GLU A 53 10.59 -2.98 -8.80
CA GLU A 53 9.84 -2.07 -9.69
C GLU A 53 8.34 -2.00 -9.33
N VAL A 54 7.76 -3.11 -8.88
CA VAL A 54 6.35 -3.15 -8.43
C VAL A 54 6.13 -2.26 -7.21
N MET A 55 7.09 -2.24 -6.28
CA MET A 55 7.03 -1.48 -5.04
C MET A 55 7.80 -0.16 -5.09
N ASP A 56 8.14 0.30 -6.30
CA ASP A 56 8.87 1.54 -6.48
C ASP A 56 8.11 2.72 -5.87
N THR A 57 8.85 3.60 -5.22
CA THR A 57 8.30 4.75 -4.48
C THR A 57 7.99 5.92 -5.40
N ALA A 58 8.47 5.91 -6.65
CA ALA A 58 8.23 6.99 -7.60
C ALA A 58 6.73 7.25 -7.80
N HIS A 59 6.42 8.54 -7.98
CA HIS A 59 5.04 9.02 -8.14
C HIS A 59 4.09 8.53 -7.02
N SER A 60 4.58 8.49 -5.78
CA SER A 60 3.82 8.02 -4.62
C SER A 60 3.31 6.59 -4.80
N TYR A 61 4.21 5.65 -5.08
CA TYR A 61 3.87 4.23 -5.19
C TYR A 61 2.86 3.91 -6.31
N LYS A 62 3.01 4.53 -7.49
CA LYS A 62 2.05 4.40 -8.61
C LYS A 62 1.77 2.94 -9.01
N ASN A 63 2.84 2.15 -9.21
CA ASN A 63 2.72 0.75 -9.64
C ASN A 63 1.97 -0.09 -8.59
N TYR A 64 2.38 0.05 -7.33
CA TYR A 64 1.70 -0.58 -6.20
C TYR A 64 0.21 -0.20 -6.12
N ARG A 65 -0.13 1.09 -6.28
CA ARG A 65 -1.52 1.55 -6.21
C ARG A 65 -2.40 0.97 -7.32
N VAL A 66 -1.89 0.86 -8.54
CA VAL A 66 -2.60 0.20 -9.65
C VAL A 66 -2.86 -1.27 -9.31
N LEU A 67 -1.84 -1.96 -8.78
CA LEU A 67 -1.95 -3.36 -8.40
C LEU A 67 -2.94 -3.57 -7.25
N LEU A 68 -2.95 -2.66 -6.27
CA LEU A 68 -3.90 -2.67 -5.16
C LEU A 68 -5.35 -2.46 -5.63
N GLN A 69 -5.58 -1.59 -6.61
CA GLN A 69 -6.91 -1.36 -7.19
C GLN A 69 -7.47 -2.59 -7.92
N GLN A 70 -6.59 -3.41 -8.48
CA GLN A 70 -6.94 -4.65 -9.17
C GLN A 70 -7.07 -5.85 -8.23
N ALA A 71 -6.62 -5.71 -6.97
CA ALA A 71 -6.62 -6.80 -6.01
C ALA A 71 -8.05 -7.14 -5.54
N THR A 72 -8.34 -8.44 -5.46
CA THR A 72 -9.60 -8.94 -4.93
C THR A 72 -9.51 -9.10 -3.40
N PRO A 73 -10.50 -8.62 -2.65
CA PRO A 73 -10.58 -8.91 -1.22
C PRO A 73 -10.69 -10.43 -0.92
N PRO A 74 -10.10 -10.93 0.18
CA PRO A 74 -9.36 -10.19 1.20
C PRO A 74 -7.95 -9.82 0.72
N THR A 75 -7.54 -8.59 0.99
CA THR A 75 -6.22 -8.04 0.64
C THR A 75 -5.68 -7.25 1.83
N VAL A 76 -4.39 -7.44 2.15
CA VAL A 76 -3.68 -6.67 3.18
C VAL A 76 -2.86 -5.58 2.49
N PRO A 77 -3.33 -4.31 2.47
CA PRO A 77 -2.57 -3.21 1.89
C PRO A 77 -1.30 -2.93 2.69
N TYR A 78 -0.30 -2.34 2.04
CA TYR A 78 0.85 -1.77 2.74
C TYR A 78 0.40 -0.53 3.53
N ILE A 79 0.50 -0.61 4.85
CA ILE A 79 -0.02 0.42 5.76
C ILE A 79 0.72 1.76 5.62
N GLY A 80 1.98 1.75 5.20
CA GLY A 80 2.77 2.97 5.03
C GLY A 80 2.17 3.94 4.03
N VAL A 81 1.69 3.44 2.88
CA VAL A 81 1.03 4.26 1.84
C VAL A 81 -0.30 4.84 2.33
N VAL A 82 -1.07 4.05 3.07
CA VAL A 82 -2.31 4.50 3.72
C VAL A 82 -2.04 5.65 4.69
N LEU A 83 -1.06 5.49 5.56
CA LEU A 83 -0.71 6.50 6.57
C LEU A 83 -0.14 7.75 5.92
N GLN A 84 0.64 7.60 4.86
CA GLN A 84 1.13 8.70 4.04
C GLN A 84 -0.05 9.53 3.47
N ASP A 85 -1.07 8.89 2.91
CA ASP A 85 -2.25 9.59 2.37
C ASP A 85 -3.02 10.33 3.47
N LEU A 86 -3.24 9.69 4.61
CA LEU A 86 -3.89 10.32 5.77
C LEU A 86 -3.09 11.52 6.29
N THR A 87 -1.76 11.41 6.31
CA THR A 87 -0.86 12.48 6.73
C THR A 87 -0.91 13.65 5.76
N PHE A 88 -0.91 13.41 4.45
CA PHE A 88 -1.05 14.46 3.45
C PHE A 88 -2.38 15.20 3.56
N VAL A 89 -3.49 14.47 3.74
CA VAL A 89 -4.80 15.12 3.95
C VAL A 89 -4.82 15.90 5.25
N HIS A 90 -4.23 15.37 6.33
CA HIS A 90 -4.18 16.02 7.62
C HIS A 90 -3.38 17.33 7.58
N ALA A 91 -2.18 17.31 7.03
CA ALA A 91 -1.27 18.45 6.97
C ALA A 91 -1.68 19.48 5.90
N GLY A 92 -2.17 19.02 4.74
CA GLY A 92 -2.52 19.89 3.62
C GLY A 92 -3.87 20.59 3.74
N ASN A 93 -4.71 20.24 4.72
CA ASN A 93 -6.05 20.78 4.85
C ASN A 93 -6.36 21.21 6.29
N ALA A 94 -6.83 22.44 6.48
CA ALA A 94 -7.32 22.89 7.79
C ALA A 94 -8.58 22.13 8.24
N ASP A 95 -8.70 21.85 9.54
CA ASP A 95 -9.89 21.20 10.12
C ASP A 95 -11.16 22.06 10.03
N LYS A 96 -10.98 23.38 9.96
CA LYS A 96 -12.05 24.37 9.86
C LYS A 96 -11.87 25.19 8.59
N LEU A 97 -12.97 25.61 7.99
CA LEU A 97 -12.94 26.50 6.83
C LEU A 97 -12.47 27.89 7.28
N PRO A 98 -11.66 28.57 6.46
CA PRO A 98 -11.25 29.93 6.72
C PRO A 98 -12.43 30.90 6.51
N ALA A 99 -12.46 31.99 7.28
CA ALA A 99 -13.62 32.87 7.39
C ALA A 99 -13.93 33.64 6.09
N ASP A 100 -12.89 33.94 5.32
CA ASP A 100 -12.94 34.55 3.98
C ASP A 100 -13.81 33.73 3.01
N ARG A 101 -13.72 32.41 3.07
CA ARG A 101 -14.55 31.49 2.25
C ARG A 101 -15.95 31.25 2.81
N CYS A 102 -16.31 31.90 3.92
CA CYS A 102 -17.52 31.59 4.68
C CYS A 102 -18.34 32.84 5.03
N GLY A 103 -18.11 33.96 4.33
CA GLY A 103 -18.82 35.22 4.58
C GLY A 103 -18.56 35.77 5.98
N GLY A 104 -17.33 35.62 6.48
CA GLY A 104 -16.92 36.07 7.82
C GLY A 104 -17.26 35.09 8.96
N ARG A 105 -18.03 34.03 8.71
CA ARG A 105 -18.33 33.00 9.72
C ARG A 105 -17.08 32.19 10.05
N ARG A 106 -16.74 32.14 11.33
CA ARG A 106 -15.60 31.36 11.86
C ARG A 106 -16.08 30.03 12.44
N GLY A 107 -15.18 29.06 12.51
CA GLY A 107 -15.44 27.82 13.24
C GLY A 107 -16.12 26.72 12.43
N LEU A 108 -16.47 26.95 11.16
CA LEU A 108 -17.17 25.98 10.32
C LEU A 108 -16.27 24.78 9.99
N VAL A 109 -16.82 23.56 10.13
CA VAL A 109 -16.08 22.32 9.87
C VAL A 109 -15.75 22.18 8.39
N ASN A 110 -14.52 21.79 8.08
CA ASN A 110 -14.13 21.44 6.72
C ASN A 110 -14.56 20.00 6.38
N PHE A 111 -15.81 19.84 5.92
CA PHE A 111 -16.36 18.52 5.55
C PHE A 111 -15.60 17.87 4.39
N LEU A 112 -14.98 18.64 3.49
CA LEU A 112 -14.17 18.09 2.41
C LEU A 112 -12.93 17.35 2.96
N LYS A 113 -12.24 17.91 3.97
CA LYS A 113 -11.16 17.21 4.68
C LYS A 113 -11.67 15.91 5.30
N ARG A 114 -12.82 15.96 5.98
CA ARG A 114 -13.42 14.78 6.62
C ARG A 114 -13.78 13.70 5.61
N TRP A 115 -14.33 14.11 4.47
CA TRP A 115 -14.65 13.22 3.37
C TRP A 115 -13.39 12.52 2.80
N HIS A 116 -12.31 13.26 2.55
CA HIS A 116 -11.06 12.66 2.08
C HIS A 116 -10.48 11.65 3.07
N GLN A 117 -10.46 11.98 4.37
CA GLN A 117 -10.02 11.04 5.41
C GLN A 117 -10.91 9.79 5.44
N TYR A 118 -12.24 9.97 5.38
CA TYR A 118 -13.20 8.87 5.32
C TYR A 118 -12.99 7.99 4.08
N ALA A 119 -12.80 8.57 2.91
CA ALA A 119 -12.62 7.84 1.66
C ALA A 119 -11.38 6.93 1.71
N ILE A 120 -10.27 7.42 2.28
CA ILE A 120 -9.07 6.61 2.51
C ILE A 120 -9.39 5.43 3.44
N LEU A 121 -10.04 5.67 4.59
CA LEU A 121 -10.37 4.63 5.55
C LEU A 121 -11.38 3.60 5.01
N ASP A 122 -12.40 4.04 4.28
CA ASP A 122 -13.40 3.16 3.67
C ASP A 122 -12.79 2.29 2.57
N SER A 123 -11.81 2.80 1.81
CA SER A 123 -11.06 1.98 0.85
C SER A 123 -10.40 0.77 1.53
N ILE A 124 -9.84 0.95 2.72
CA ILE A 124 -9.19 -0.14 3.49
C ILE A 124 -10.21 -1.08 4.09
N ARG A 125 -11.33 -0.53 4.58
CA ARG A 125 -12.42 -1.35 5.09
C ARG A 125 -12.93 -2.33 4.02
N LYS A 126 -13.03 -1.89 2.76
CA LYS A 126 -13.45 -2.74 1.63
C LYS A 126 -12.48 -3.88 1.35
N MET A 127 -11.18 -3.67 1.55
CA MET A 127 -10.14 -4.70 1.35
C MET A 127 -10.19 -5.85 2.38
N LYS A 128 -10.86 -5.67 3.52
CA LYS A 128 -11.00 -6.70 4.56
C LYS A 128 -12.14 -7.69 4.36
N ARG A 129 -13.10 -7.39 3.47
CA ARG A 129 -14.30 -8.21 3.32
C ARG A 129 -13.97 -9.45 2.49
N TRP A 130 -14.26 -10.64 3.01
CA TRP A 130 -14.38 -11.81 2.16
C TRP A 130 -15.62 -11.61 1.27
N VAL A 131 -15.48 -11.75 -0.05
CA VAL A 131 -16.66 -11.95 -0.90
C VAL A 131 -17.18 -13.34 -0.56
N SER A 132 -18.21 -13.41 0.27
CA SER A 132 -18.85 -14.67 0.64
C SER A 132 -19.63 -15.22 -0.56
N ASN A 133 -18.95 -15.83 -1.53
CA ASN A 133 -19.57 -16.64 -2.58
C ASN A 133 -19.73 -18.10 -2.15
N LEU A 134 -20.10 -18.35 -0.89
CA LEU A 134 -20.35 -19.69 -0.35
C LEU A 134 -21.80 -19.90 0.10
N VAL A 135 -22.77 -19.17 -0.48
CA VAL A 135 -24.20 -19.51 -0.32
C VAL A 135 -24.98 -19.20 -1.61
N GLN A 136 -24.70 -19.94 -2.67
CA GLN A 136 -25.66 -20.39 -3.70
C GLN A 136 -25.04 -21.72 -4.19
N GLY A 137 -25.57 -22.90 -3.81
CA GLY A 137 -26.95 -23.34 -4.00
C GLY A 137 -26.93 -24.23 -5.22
#